data_AF-A0A9P6GP58-F1
#
_entry.id   AF-A0A9P6GP58-F1
#
_cell.length_a   1.000
_cell.length_b   1.000
_cell.length_c   1.000
_cell.angle_alpha   90.00
_cell.angle_beta   90.00
_cell.angle_gamma   90.00
#
_symmetry.space_group_name_H-M   'P 1'
#
loop_
_entity.id
_entity.type
_entity.pdbx_description
1 polymer ?
#
loop_
_entity_poly.entity_id
_entity_poly.type
_entity_poly.pdbx_seq_one_letter_code
_entity_poly.pdbx_strand_id
1 'polypeptide(L)'
;MGAPPTVIYPLILPQLVQHMLTAQPDTPSTTLIICSSRDAFLASLASAVQHPDQTNPRDSLLRLATPTLHTLSTARHVKVVFCVSVQTLLAYLTSLQPPAAPGAEEAARGERQAKAARIVLVNPLSLHAATPSFSAQGLSRTLAAAVEASLRVDAVLVVAECQGLWTQPSLLHDDGNEENGNDESSEPGEGEITVLDPWEQHVSILNVSAKKFGSGANHGAWAGRTVKVKSIAARWFRFRKLDDPEA
;
A
#
# COMPACT_ATOMS: atom_id res chain seq x y z
N MET A 1 -1.36 -17.69 18.70
CA MET A 1 -2.04 -16.56 18.05
C MET A 1 -0.99 -15.78 17.29
N GLY A 2 -1.11 -15.69 15.97
CA GLY A 2 -0.17 -14.95 15.12
C GLY A 2 -0.21 -13.44 15.38
N ALA A 3 0.82 -12.73 14.94
CA ALA A 3 0.88 -11.27 15.05
C ALA A 3 -0.33 -10.62 14.32
N PRO A 4 -0.87 -9.50 14.85
CA PRO A 4 -2.01 -8.83 14.23
C PRO A 4 -1.63 -8.29 12.85
N PRO A 5 -2.54 -8.37 11.85
CA PRO A 5 -2.33 -7.72 10.57
C PRO A 5 -2.02 -6.23 10.75
N THR A 6 -1.02 -5.74 10.04
CA THR A 6 -0.50 -4.38 10.23
C THR A 6 -0.41 -3.59 8.94
N VAL A 7 -0.74 -2.31 8.99
CA VAL A 7 -0.42 -1.30 7.97
C VAL A 7 0.81 -0.53 8.43
N ILE A 8 1.84 -0.43 7.60
CA ILE A 8 3.02 0.40 7.85
C ILE A 8 2.96 1.66 6.98
N TYR A 9 3.17 2.82 7.61
CA TYR A 9 3.06 4.14 6.97
C TYR A 9 3.87 5.21 7.74
N PRO A 10 4.15 6.38 7.15
CA PRO A 10 4.22 6.60 5.71
C PRO A 10 5.43 5.83 5.14
N LEU A 11 5.30 5.29 3.94
CA LEU A 11 6.37 4.56 3.26
C LEU A 11 6.41 4.98 1.80
N ILE A 12 7.57 5.40 1.30
CA ILE A 12 7.83 5.39 -0.14
C ILE A 12 8.42 4.05 -0.54
N LEU A 13 8.30 3.72 -1.83
CA LEU A 13 8.70 2.40 -2.33
C LEU A 13 10.16 2.02 -1.99
N PRO A 14 11.16 2.92 -2.12
CA PRO A 14 12.53 2.66 -1.67
C PRO A 14 12.66 2.25 -0.20
N GLN A 15 11.96 2.95 0.68
CA GLN A 15 12.01 2.73 2.12
C GLN A 15 11.39 1.39 2.49
N LEU A 16 10.32 1.00 1.80
CA LEU A 16 9.71 -0.32 1.99
C LEU A 16 10.71 -1.43 1.67
N VAL A 17 11.37 -1.38 0.50
CA VAL A 17 12.30 -2.44 0.11
C VAL A 17 13.49 -2.49 1.07
N GLN A 18 14.02 -1.32 1.48
CA GLN A 18 15.09 -1.26 2.48
C GLN A 18 14.64 -1.86 3.81
N HIS A 19 13.48 -1.44 4.35
CA HIS A 19 12.92 -1.98 5.58
C HIS A 19 12.75 -3.50 5.50
N MET A 20 12.26 -4.02 4.37
CA MET A 20 12.09 -5.47 4.19
C MET A 20 13.41 -6.24 4.19
N LEU A 21 14.49 -5.64 3.68
CA LEU A 21 15.81 -6.25 3.62
C LEU A 21 16.58 -6.13 4.94
N THR A 22 16.35 -5.09 5.75
CA THR A 22 17.04 -4.88 7.03
C THR A 22 16.29 -5.43 8.23
N ALA A 23 14.96 -5.33 8.23
CA ALA A 23 14.12 -5.75 9.36
C ALA A 23 13.70 -7.22 9.27
N GLN A 24 14.33 -8.04 8.42
CA GLN A 24 13.99 -9.46 8.33
C GLN A 24 14.65 -10.20 9.50
N PRO A 25 13.91 -10.60 10.56
CA PRO A 25 14.51 -11.41 11.60
C PRO A 25 14.85 -12.77 10.98
N ASP A 26 15.91 -13.46 11.39
CA ASP A 26 16.38 -14.75 10.87
C ASP A 26 15.31 -15.64 10.18
N THR A 27 15.22 -15.57 8.85
CA THR A 27 14.70 -16.60 7.92
C THR A 27 13.20 -17.00 7.86
N PRO A 28 12.17 -16.13 8.00
CA PRO A 28 10.84 -16.46 7.52
C PRO A 28 10.73 -16.25 6.01
N SER A 29 10.10 -17.19 5.31
CA SER A 29 9.72 -17.03 3.90
C SER A 29 8.79 -15.83 3.76
N THR A 30 9.16 -14.86 2.91
CA THR A 30 8.38 -13.65 2.67
C THR A 30 7.78 -13.69 1.26
N THR A 31 6.46 -13.54 1.16
CA THR A 31 5.77 -13.32 -0.12
C THR A 31 5.43 -11.84 -0.25
N LEU A 32 6.06 -11.17 -1.21
CA LEU A 32 5.81 -9.79 -1.59
C LEU A 32 4.82 -9.74 -2.74
N ILE A 33 3.60 -9.28 -2.48
CA ILE A 33 2.53 -9.10 -3.46
C ILE A 33 2.49 -7.64 -3.87
N ILE A 34 2.92 -7.35 -5.10
CA ILE A 34 2.97 -6.01 -5.67
C ILE A 34 1.72 -5.78 -6.51
N CYS A 35 0.91 -4.79 -6.14
CA CYS A 35 -0.35 -4.49 -6.83
C CYS A 35 -0.14 -3.58 -8.05
N SER A 36 0.76 -3.98 -8.95
CA SER A 36 1.02 -3.35 -10.25
C SER A 36 1.62 -4.36 -11.22
N SER A 37 1.86 -3.96 -12.47
CA SER A 37 2.72 -4.75 -13.36
C SER A 37 4.18 -4.62 -12.94
N ARG A 38 5.01 -5.57 -13.40
CA ARG A 38 6.46 -5.53 -13.19
C ARG A 38 7.06 -4.26 -13.81
N ASP A 39 6.66 -3.91 -15.01
CA ASP A 39 7.21 -2.74 -15.71
C ASP A 39 6.82 -1.43 -15.03
N ALA A 40 5.57 -1.29 -14.59
CA ALA A 40 5.12 -0.12 -13.84
C ALA A 40 5.84 0.01 -12.50
N PHE A 41 6.09 -1.12 -11.82
CA PHE A 41 6.86 -1.16 -10.58
C PHE A 41 8.31 -0.71 -10.79
N LEU A 42 8.99 -1.27 -11.80
CA LEU A 42 10.37 -0.90 -12.13
C LEU A 42 10.49 0.55 -12.59
N ALA A 43 9.52 1.05 -13.37
CA ALA A 43 9.47 2.45 -13.76
C ALA A 43 9.27 3.38 -12.56
N SER A 44 8.41 3.01 -11.61
CA SER A 44 8.20 3.75 -10.36
C SER A 44 9.47 3.77 -9.49
N LEU A 45 10.18 2.64 -9.39
CA LEU A 45 11.49 2.57 -8.73
C LEU A 45 12.52 3.47 -9.42
N ALA A 46 12.63 3.41 -10.75
CA ALA A 46 13.56 4.22 -11.51
C ALA A 46 13.26 5.73 -11.39
N SER A 47 11.99 6.11 -11.42
CA SER A 47 11.55 7.49 -11.19
C SER A 47 11.89 7.97 -9.77
N ALA A 48 11.72 7.12 -8.74
CA ALA A 48 12.14 7.43 -7.39
C ALA A 48 13.66 7.64 -7.24
N VAL A 49 14.47 7.04 -8.12
CA VAL A 49 15.92 7.36 -8.23
C VAL A 49 16.13 8.70 -8.93
N GLN A 50 15.33 9.04 -9.94
CA GLN A 50 15.54 10.23 -10.78
C GLN A 50 15.05 11.53 -10.14
N HIS A 51 14.13 11.52 -9.17
CA HIS A 51 13.68 12.72 -8.46
C HIS A 51 14.39 12.87 -7.08
N PRO A 52 15.33 13.84 -6.91
CA PRO A 52 16.15 14.00 -5.71
C PRO A 52 15.52 14.63 -4.48
N ASP A 53 14.25 15.07 -4.53
CA ASP A 53 13.69 16.00 -3.53
C ASP A 53 13.59 15.45 -2.10
N GLN A 54 14.01 14.22 -1.88
CA GLN A 54 14.42 13.75 -0.56
C GLN A 54 15.83 13.18 -0.71
N THR A 55 16.78 13.63 0.09
CA THR A 55 18.20 13.20 0.03
C THR A 55 18.43 11.76 0.54
N ASN A 56 17.42 11.11 1.12
CA ASN A 56 17.51 9.76 1.71
C ASN A 56 17.10 8.54 0.83
N PRO A 57 16.16 8.61 -0.14
CA PRO A 57 15.70 7.45 -0.90
C PRO A 57 16.70 6.99 -1.96
N ARG A 58 17.41 7.92 -2.60
CA ARG A 58 18.42 7.63 -3.62
C ARG A 58 19.57 6.82 -3.03
N ASP A 59 20.14 7.30 -1.93
CA ASP A 59 21.22 6.59 -1.24
C ASP A 59 20.77 5.21 -0.73
N SER A 60 19.52 5.10 -0.27
CA SER A 60 18.91 3.83 0.11
C SER A 60 18.81 2.86 -1.08
N LEU A 61 18.33 3.32 -2.25
CA LEU A 61 18.25 2.48 -3.45
C LEU A 61 19.61 2.13 -4.04
N LEU A 62 20.58 3.05 -4.02
CA LEU A 62 21.95 2.77 -4.48
C LEU A 62 22.64 1.73 -3.58
N ARG A 63 22.37 1.78 -2.27
CA ARG A 63 22.77 0.73 -1.33
C ARG A 63 22.08 -0.60 -1.61
N LEU A 64 20.80 -0.61 -1.99
CA LEU A 64 20.10 -1.83 -2.44
C LEU A 64 20.67 -2.40 -3.74
N ALA A 65 20.99 -1.52 -4.70
CA ALA A 65 21.50 -1.88 -6.02
C ALA A 65 22.92 -2.46 -5.93
N THR A 66 23.64 -2.19 -4.83
CA THR A 66 24.91 -2.82 -4.51
C THR A 66 24.64 -4.16 -3.81
N PRO A 67 24.79 -5.31 -4.49
CA PRO A 67 24.44 -6.59 -3.90
C PRO A 67 25.43 -6.94 -2.78
N THR A 68 24.95 -6.95 -1.54
CA THR A 68 25.72 -7.50 -0.40
C THR A 68 25.36 -8.96 -0.17
N LEU A 69 26.25 -9.75 0.45
CA LEU A 69 25.95 -11.15 0.81
C LEU A 69 24.69 -11.25 1.68
N HIS A 70 24.50 -10.29 2.58
CA HIS A 70 23.28 -10.17 3.38
C HIS A 70 22.05 -9.96 2.49
N THR A 71 22.08 -8.97 1.60
CA THR A 71 20.96 -8.68 0.67
C THR A 71 20.62 -9.89 -0.20
N LEU A 72 21.63 -10.59 -0.73
CA LEU A 72 21.43 -11.79 -1.56
C LEU A 72 20.87 -12.96 -0.75
N SER A 73 21.40 -13.19 0.45
CA SER A 73 20.89 -14.24 1.35
C SER A 73 19.45 -13.97 1.74
N THR A 74 19.11 -12.73 2.07
CA THR A 74 17.77 -12.28 2.43
C THR A 74 16.81 -12.39 1.25
N ALA A 75 17.21 -11.91 0.06
CA ALA A 75 16.41 -11.96 -1.16
C ALA A 75 16.06 -13.39 -1.59
N ARG A 76 16.91 -14.38 -1.29
CA ARG A 76 16.61 -15.81 -1.54
C ARG A 76 15.32 -16.28 -0.86
N HIS A 77 14.94 -15.66 0.24
CA HIS A 77 13.73 -15.98 1.00
C HIS A 77 12.54 -15.07 0.64
N VAL A 78 12.67 -14.22 -0.38
CA VAL A 78 11.61 -13.32 -0.83
C VAL A 78 11.05 -13.81 -2.17
N LYS A 79 9.80 -14.24 -2.17
CA LYS A 79 9.01 -14.51 -3.37
C LYS A 79 8.27 -13.25 -3.77
N VAL A 80 8.43 -12.78 -4.99
CA VAL A 80 7.71 -11.62 -5.51
C VAL A 80 6.61 -12.06 -6.47
N VAL A 81 5.40 -11.50 -6.31
CA VAL A 81 4.24 -11.74 -7.17
C VAL A 81 3.64 -10.41 -7.59
N PHE A 82 3.31 -10.27 -8.87
CA PHE A 82 2.70 -9.07 -9.43
C PHE A 82 1.22 -9.31 -9.72
N CYS A 83 0.35 -8.47 -9.16
CA CYS A 83 -1.09 -8.50 -9.37
C CYS A 83 -1.52 -7.18 -10.04
N VAL A 84 -1.83 -7.25 -11.34
CA VAL A 84 -2.14 -6.06 -12.16
C VAL A 84 -3.60 -5.61 -12.05
N SER A 85 -4.46 -6.41 -11.42
CA SER A 85 -5.88 -6.10 -11.22
C SER A 85 -6.39 -6.61 -9.89
N VAL A 86 -7.50 -6.03 -9.40
CA VAL A 86 -8.18 -6.49 -8.18
C VAL A 86 -8.57 -7.98 -8.31
N GLN A 87 -8.98 -8.43 -9.50
CA GLN A 87 -9.34 -9.82 -9.76
C GLN A 87 -8.14 -10.77 -9.63
N THR A 88 -6.99 -10.42 -10.21
CA THR A 88 -5.77 -11.24 -10.12
C THR A 88 -5.25 -11.29 -8.69
N LEU A 89 -5.34 -10.19 -7.95
CA LEU A 89 -5.02 -10.15 -6.53
C LEU A 89 -5.91 -11.11 -5.72
N LEU A 90 -7.22 -11.03 -5.88
CA LEU A 90 -8.16 -11.88 -5.15
C LEU A 90 -8.00 -13.36 -5.51
N ALA A 91 -7.79 -13.68 -6.79
CA ALA A 91 -7.53 -15.03 -7.23
C ALA A 91 -6.23 -15.58 -6.60
N TYR A 92 -5.18 -14.76 -6.54
CA TYR A 92 -3.93 -15.12 -5.90
C TYR A 92 -4.08 -15.33 -4.39
N LEU A 93 -4.75 -14.41 -3.69
CA LEU A 93 -5.02 -14.55 -2.25
C LEU A 93 -5.82 -15.83 -1.96
N THR A 94 -6.78 -16.18 -2.81
CA THR A 94 -7.60 -17.40 -2.66
C THR A 94 -6.80 -18.67 -2.92
N SER A 95 -5.82 -18.65 -3.85
CA SER A 95 -4.99 -19.81 -4.17
C SER A 95 -3.83 -20.05 -3.21
N LEU A 96 -3.59 -19.13 -2.25
CA LEU A 96 -2.62 -19.34 -1.18
C LEU A 96 -3.00 -20.57 -0.34
N GLN A 97 -2.12 -21.57 -0.38
CA GLN A 97 -2.27 -22.83 0.33
C GLN A 97 -1.57 -22.76 1.69
N PRO A 98 -2.12 -23.43 2.72
CA PRO A 98 -1.41 -23.63 3.97
C PRO A 98 -0.06 -24.32 3.72
N PRO A 99 0.95 -24.06 4.57
CA PRO A 99 2.16 -24.89 4.55
C PRO A 99 1.75 -26.35 4.69
N ALA A 100 2.35 -27.23 3.88
CA ALA A 100 2.11 -28.67 3.99
C ALA A 100 2.32 -29.09 5.45
N ALA A 101 1.39 -29.85 6.01
CA ALA A 101 1.53 -30.34 7.38
C ALA A 101 2.90 -31.04 7.50
N PRO A 102 3.69 -30.73 8.55
CA PRO A 102 4.96 -31.40 8.74
C PRO A 102 4.72 -32.91 8.75
N GLY A 103 5.53 -33.65 8.00
CA GLY A 103 5.43 -35.11 7.99
C GLY A 103 5.57 -35.65 9.42
N ALA A 104 5.01 -36.82 9.70
CA ALA A 104 5.11 -37.46 11.03
C ALA A 104 6.57 -37.58 11.55
N GLU A 105 7.55 -37.53 10.65
CA GLU A 105 8.99 -37.54 10.96
C GLU A 105 9.54 -36.19 11.45
N GLU A 106 9.01 -35.05 10.99
CA GLU A 106 9.44 -33.70 11.42
C GLU A 106 8.87 -33.34 12.81
N ALA A 107 7.65 -33.81 13.09
CA ALA A 107 7.06 -33.70 14.43
C ALA A 107 7.84 -34.49 15.49
N ALA A 108 8.50 -35.59 15.09
CA ALA A 108 9.26 -36.46 15.98
C ALA A 108 10.67 -35.92 16.30
N ARG A 109 11.23 -35.01 15.49
CA ARG A 109 12.57 -34.47 15.69
C ARG A 109 12.66 -33.27 16.65
N GLY A 110 11.53 -32.76 17.16
CA GLY A 110 11.53 -31.56 18.01
C GLY A 110 12.19 -30.35 17.34
N GLU A 111 12.25 -30.35 16.01
CA GLU A 111 13.02 -29.40 15.22
C GLU A 111 12.19 -28.14 14.98
N ARG A 112 12.62 -27.07 15.68
CA ARG A 112 12.39 -25.64 15.43
C ARG A 112 10.94 -25.24 15.19
N GLN A 113 10.39 -24.52 16.17
CA GLN A 113 9.24 -23.63 16.05
C GLN A 113 9.27 -22.92 14.67
N ALA A 114 8.50 -23.45 13.71
CA ALA A 114 8.54 -23.00 12.34
C ALA A 114 8.16 -21.52 12.34
N LYS A 115 9.08 -20.66 11.92
CA LYS A 115 8.87 -19.22 11.98
C LYS A 115 7.75 -18.85 11.01
N ALA A 116 6.71 -18.16 11.52
CA ALA A 116 5.55 -17.78 10.73
C ALA A 116 5.99 -17.07 9.44
N ALA A 117 5.44 -17.51 8.31
CA ALA A 117 5.69 -16.88 7.01
C ALA A 117 5.22 -15.41 7.05
N ARG A 118 5.70 -14.59 6.11
CA ARG A 118 5.29 -13.19 6.00
C ARG A 118 4.66 -12.93 4.65
N ILE A 119 3.52 -12.25 4.62
CA ILE A 119 2.92 -11.71 3.39
C ILE A 119 2.99 -10.19 3.48
N VAL A 120 3.53 -9.54 2.45
CA VAL A 120 3.56 -8.09 2.32
C VAL A 120 2.78 -7.68 1.09
N LEU A 121 1.67 -6.97 1.29
CA LEU A 121 0.79 -6.47 0.23
C LEU A 121 1.09 -4.99 -0.04
N VAL A 122 1.54 -4.68 -1.25
CA VAL A 122 2.04 -3.36 -1.64
C VAL A 122 1.10 -2.70 -2.62
N ASN A 123 0.72 -1.46 -2.34
CA ASN A 123 -0.13 -0.58 -3.16
C ASN A 123 -1.57 -1.08 -3.43
N PRO A 124 -2.28 -1.71 -2.47
CA PRO A 124 -3.65 -2.14 -2.71
C PRO A 124 -4.62 -0.98 -3.01
N LEU A 125 -4.39 0.24 -2.50
CA LEU A 125 -5.27 1.38 -2.78
C LEU A 125 -5.09 1.86 -4.22
N SER A 126 -3.84 2.01 -4.67
CA SER A 126 -3.51 2.40 -6.05
C SER A 126 -4.09 1.42 -7.08
N LEU A 127 -4.09 0.12 -6.78
CA LEU A 127 -4.72 -0.90 -7.62
C LEU A 127 -6.23 -0.67 -7.79
N HIS A 128 -6.89 -0.17 -6.75
CA HIS A 128 -8.33 0.10 -6.79
C HIS A 128 -8.63 1.46 -7.40
N ALA A 129 -7.74 2.46 -7.30
CA ALA A 129 -8.03 3.87 -7.57
C ALA A 129 -8.71 4.15 -8.92
N ALA A 130 -8.35 3.43 -9.98
CA ALA A 130 -8.95 3.56 -11.31
C ALA A 130 -10.18 2.67 -11.55
N THR A 131 -10.66 1.98 -10.53
CA THR A 131 -11.75 0.99 -10.61
C THR A 131 -12.99 1.46 -9.84
N PRO A 132 -14.19 0.99 -10.21
CA PRO A 132 -15.41 1.25 -9.43
C PRO A 132 -15.41 0.58 -8.04
N SER A 133 -14.43 -0.30 -7.77
CA SER A 133 -14.21 -0.92 -6.46
C SER A 133 -13.38 -0.04 -5.52
N PHE A 134 -12.99 1.17 -5.93
CA PHE A 134 -12.43 2.17 -5.02
C PHE A 134 -13.51 2.80 -4.15
N SER A 135 -14.01 1.98 -3.23
CA SER A 135 -15.09 2.29 -2.32
C SER A 135 -14.83 1.59 -0.98
N ALA A 136 -15.59 1.93 0.05
CA ALA A 136 -15.51 1.22 1.33
C ALA A 136 -15.80 -0.27 1.20
N GLN A 137 -16.82 -0.62 0.40
CA GLN A 137 -17.19 -2.02 0.15
C GLN A 137 -16.08 -2.78 -0.59
N GLY A 138 -15.57 -2.22 -1.68
CA GLY A 138 -14.55 -2.86 -2.51
C GLY A 138 -13.23 -3.03 -1.75
N LEU A 139 -12.75 -1.96 -1.11
CA LEU A 139 -11.55 -1.98 -0.27
C LEU A 139 -11.70 -2.95 0.90
N SER A 140 -12.81 -2.87 1.66
CA SER A 140 -13.04 -3.78 2.78
C SER A 140 -13.06 -5.24 2.35
N ARG A 141 -13.59 -5.56 1.17
CA ARG A 141 -13.62 -6.93 0.66
C ARG A 141 -12.21 -7.44 0.35
N THR A 142 -11.39 -6.63 -0.33
CA THR A 142 -10.01 -7.02 -0.66
C THR A 142 -9.15 -7.15 0.59
N LEU A 143 -9.27 -6.20 1.53
CA LEU A 143 -8.57 -6.22 2.80
C LEU A 143 -8.94 -7.43 3.66
N ALA A 144 -10.24 -7.76 3.75
CA ALA A 144 -10.72 -8.96 4.43
C ALA A 144 -10.15 -10.24 3.80
N ALA A 145 -10.15 -10.34 2.47
CA ALA A 145 -9.60 -11.50 1.76
C ALA A 145 -8.09 -11.67 2.02
N ALA A 146 -7.34 -10.57 2.15
CA ALA A 146 -5.92 -10.62 2.51
C ALA A 146 -5.71 -11.13 3.94
N VAL A 147 -6.48 -10.62 4.90
CA VAL A 147 -6.44 -11.10 6.30
C VAL A 147 -6.79 -12.58 6.37
N GLU A 148 -7.89 -12.99 5.73
CA GLU A 148 -8.32 -14.39 5.68
C GLU A 148 -7.24 -15.29 5.08
N ALA A 149 -6.64 -14.86 3.96
CA ALA A 149 -5.55 -15.62 3.33
C ALA A 149 -4.34 -15.76 4.25
N SER A 150 -3.95 -14.69 4.95
CA SER A 150 -2.82 -14.74 5.89
C SER A 150 -3.07 -15.67 7.06
N LEU A 151 -4.28 -15.67 7.61
CA LEU A 151 -4.68 -16.57 8.68
C LEU A 151 -4.68 -18.03 8.20
N ARG A 152 -5.17 -18.28 6.99
CA ARG A 152 -5.21 -19.62 6.38
C ARG A 152 -3.82 -20.23 6.21
N VAL A 153 -2.81 -19.42 5.92
CA VAL A 153 -1.43 -19.88 5.70
C VAL A 153 -0.50 -19.68 6.90
N ASP A 154 -1.05 -19.29 8.05
CA ASP A 154 -0.32 -18.93 9.28
C ASP A 154 0.84 -17.94 9.01
N ALA A 155 0.52 -16.88 8.27
CA ALA A 155 1.46 -15.82 7.93
C ALA A 155 1.13 -14.49 8.61
N VAL A 156 2.18 -13.75 8.97
CA VAL A 156 2.08 -12.35 9.37
C VAL A 156 1.77 -11.51 8.13
N LEU A 157 0.68 -10.74 8.18
CA LEU A 157 0.29 -9.84 7.10
C LEU A 157 0.72 -8.40 7.37
N VAL A 158 1.44 -7.83 6.42
CA VAL A 158 1.82 -6.41 6.38
C VAL A 158 1.26 -5.78 5.11
N VAL A 159 0.72 -4.58 5.23
CA VAL A 159 0.23 -3.78 4.11
C VAL A 159 0.99 -2.45 4.06
N ALA A 160 1.40 -2.04 2.87
CA ALA A 160 2.04 -0.76 2.66
C ALA A 160 1.47 -0.09 1.40
N GLU A 161 1.13 1.18 1.50
CA GLU A 161 0.79 2.02 0.35
C GLU A 161 1.95 2.99 0.10
N CYS A 162 2.65 2.77 -1.00
CA CYS A 162 3.81 3.53 -1.44
C CYS A 162 3.53 4.43 -2.64
N GLN A 163 2.33 4.32 -3.21
CA GLN A 163 1.85 5.12 -4.32
C GLN A 163 0.58 5.83 -3.85
N GLY A 164 0.51 7.15 -4.01
CA GLY A 164 -0.69 7.89 -3.62
C GLY A 164 -0.48 9.36 -3.35
N LEU A 165 0.41 10.00 -4.11
CA LEU A 165 0.39 11.45 -4.29
C LEU A 165 -0.87 11.81 -5.09
N TRP A 166 -2.02 11.81 -4.44
CA TRP A 166 -3.26 12.30 -5.02
C TRP A 166 -3.38 13.78 -4.69
N THR A 167 -3.16 14.62 -5.69
CA THR A 167 -3.48 16.05 -5.60
C THR A 167 -4.99 16.16 -5.40
N GLN A 168 -5.44 16.51 -4.20
CA GLN A 168 -6.70 17.23 -4.11
C GLN A 168 -6.37 18.66 -4.53
N PRO A 169 -7.05 19.24 -5.54
CA PRO A 169 -7.11 20.69 -5.63
C PRO A 169 -7.67 21.13 -4.28
N SER A 170 -6.92 22.00 -3.60
CA SER A 170 -7.30 22.65 -2.36
C SER A 170 -8.79 22.92 -2.40
N LEU A 171 -9.54 22.39 -1.42
CA LEU A 171 -10.92 22.82 -1.20
C LEU A 171 -10.83 24.32 -0.96
N LEU A 172 -11.03 25.10 -2.03
CA LEU A 172 -11.20 26.53 -1.94
C LEU A 172 -12.29 26.72 -0.90
N HIS A 173 -11.95 27.50 0.11
CA HIS A 173 -12.89 28.09 1.05
C HIS A 173 -14.17 28.43 0.29
N ASP A 174 -15.22 27.68 0.61
CA ASP A 174 -16.58 28.16 0.46
C ASP A 174 -16.73 29.29 1.49
N ASP A 175 -16.22 30.46 1.15
CA ASP A 175 -16.63 31.70 1.79
C ASP A 175 -17.54 32.38 0.80
N GLY A 176 -18.83 32.11 0.97
CA GLY A 176 -19.88 32.80 0.24
C GLY A 176 -19.79 34.28 0.56
N ASN A 177 -19.26 35.07 -0.36
CA ASN A 177 -19.44 36.51 -0.35
C ASN A 177 -19.67 37.00 -1.79
N GLU A 178 -20.95 37.14 -2.14
CA GLU A 178 -21.35 38.05 -3.20
C GLU A 178 -20.98 39.46 -2.77
N GLU A 179 -20.05 40.12 -3.47
CA GLU A 179 -20.18 41.51 -3.95
C GLU A 179 -18.86 42.10 -4.48
N ASN A 180 -18.97 42.71 -5.67
CA ASN A 180 -18.19 43.82 -6.22
C ASN A 180 -16.71 43.64 -6.64
N GLY A 181 -16.50 43.96 -7.94
CA GLY A 181 -15.55 45.02 -8.30
C GLY A 181 -14.16 44.60 -8.76
N ASN A 182 -14.03 44.35 -10.07
CA ASN A 182 -13.00 44.88 -10.96
C ASN A 182 -11.61 45.20 -10.34
N ASP A 183 -10.62 44.31 -10.49
CA ASP A 183 -9.21 44.72 -10.66
C ASP A 183 -8.34 43.63 -11.32
N GLU A 184 -7.36 44.08 -12.09
CA GLU A 184 -6.44 43.32 -12.92
C GLU A 184 -5.31 42.66 -12.09
N SER A 185 -4.65 41.65 -12.70
CA SER A 185 -3.40 41.00 -12.26
C SER A 185 -3.45 40.20 -10.96
N SER A 186 -3.71 38.90 -11.08
CA SER A 186 -3.32 37.91 -10.09
C SER A 186 -2.58 36.78 -10.79
N GLU A 187 -1.29 36.66 -10.50
CA GLU A 187 -0.47 35.54 -10.94
C GLU A 187 -1.13 34.21 -10.53
N PRO A 188 -1.06 33.15 -11.35
CA PRO A 188 -1.56 31.84 -10.93
C PRO A 188 -0.68 31.34 -9.78
N GLY A 189 -1.14 31.55 -8.55
CA GLY A 189 -0.51 31.03 -7.35
C GLY A 189 -0.23 29.54 -7.53
N GLU A 190 1.03 29.16 -7.39
CA GLU A 190 1.49 27.79 -7.37
C GLU A 190 0.69 27.04 -6.31
N GLY A 191 -0.31 26.27 -6.75
CA GLY A 191 -1.13 25.46 -5.86
C GLY A 191 -0.22 24.53 -5.08
N GLU A 192 -0.06 24.79 -3.79
CA GLU A 192 0.70 23.95 -2.87
C GLU A 192 0.18 22.51 -3.02
N ILE A 193 0.98 21.64 -3.63
CA ILE A 193 0.66 20.22 -3.77
C ILE A 193 0.74 19.63 -2.36
N THR A 194 -0.37 19.69 -1.62
CA THR A 194 -0.46 19.04 -0.32
C THR A 194 -0.41 17.54 -0.56
N VAL A 195 0.73 16.93 -0.25
CA VAL A 195 0.92 15.47 -0.28
C VAL A 195 0.03 14.86 0.79
N LEU A 196 -1.18 14.43 0.40
CA LEU A 196 -2.09 13.76 1.31
C LEU A 196 -1.66 12.30 1.52
N ASP A 197 -1.65 11.89 2.79
CA ASP A 197 -1.50 10.49 3.17
C ASP A 197 -2.59 9.66 2.47
N PRO A 198 -2.24 8.61 1.68
CA PRO A 198 -3.21 7.77 0.97
C PRO A 198 -4.29 7.18 1.87
N TRP A 199 -3.99 6.99 3.15
CA TRP A 199 -4.93 6.44 4.13
C TRP A 199 -5.97 7.48 4.61
N GLU A 200 -5.68 8.78 4.50
CA GLU A 200 -6.60 9.86 4.90
C GLU A 200 -7.59 10.25 3.79
N GLN A 201 -7.48 9.62 2.61
CA GLN A 201 -8.40 9.83 1.50
C GLN A 201 -9.84 9.39 1.84
N HIS A 202 -10.83 10.11 1.32
CA HIS A 202 -12.24 9.73 1.40
C HIS A 202 -12.69 8.96 0.16
N VAL A 203 -13.45 7.88 0.40
CA VAL A 203 -14.08 7.07 -0.65
C VAL A 203 -15.58 6.93 -0.38
N SER A 204 -16.36 6.71 -1.43
CA SER A 204 -17.79 6.40 -1.30
C SER A 204 -17.99 5.07 -0.55
N ILE A 205 -19.11 4.93 0.17
CA ILE A 205 -19.39 3.70 0.92
C ILE A 205 -19.65 2.51 -0.01
N LEU A 206 -20.38 2.75 -1.11
CA LEU A 206 -20.82 1.70 -2.05
C LEU A 206 -19.95 1.72 -3.31
N ASN A 207 -19.89 0.58 -4.01
CA ASN A 207 -19.35 0.56 -5.36
C ASN A 207 -20.24 1.41 -6.26
N VAL A 208 -19.70 2.50 -6.83
CA VAL A 208 -20.46 3.38 -7.72
C VAL A 208 -19.97 3.17 -9.15
N SER A 209 -20.89 2.96 -10.09
CA SER A 209 -20.59 2.95 -11.53
C SER A 209 -20.36 4.35 -12.12
N ALA A 210 -20.53 5.40 -11.33
CA ALA A 210 -20.48 6.79 -11.77
C ALA A 210 -19.63 7.62 -10.81
N LYS A 211 -18.32 7.68 -11.08
CA LYS A 211 -17.54 8.88 -10.78
C LYS A 211 -18.25 10.01 -11.55
N LYS A 212 -18.94 10.92 -10.86
CA LYS A 212 -19.73 11.97 -11.53
C LYS A 212 -18.76 12.78 -12.40
N PHE A 213 -18.86 12.64 -13.72
CA PHE A 213 -18.24 13.52 -14.69
C PHE A 213 -18.94 14.88 -14.57
N GLY A 214 -18.49 15.72 -13.65
CA GLY A 214 -18.87 17.12 -13.61
C GLY A 214 -18.09 17.86 -14.70
N SER A 215 -18.80 18.39 -15.70
CA SER A 215 -18.25 19.22 -16.79
C SER A 215 -17.91 20.65 -16.32
N GLY A 216 -17.36 20.80 -15.12
CA GLY A 216 -16.90 22.07 -14.56
C GLY A 216 -15.66 21.81 -13.73
N ALA A 217 -14.81 22.81 -13.56
CA ALA A 217 -13.44 22.74 -13.01
C ALA A 217 -13.23 22.00 -11.66
N ASN A 218 -14.28 21.48 -11.04
CA ASN A 218 -14.24 20.59 -9.88
C ASN A 218 -14.28 19.11 -10.32
N HIS A 219 -13.12 18.56 -10.68
CA HIS A 219 -12.93 17.13 -10.84
C HIS A 219 -13.03 16.41 -9.48
N GLY A 220 -14.17 15.76 -9.20
CA GLY A 220 -14.18 14.57 -8.33
C GLY A 220 -14.95 14.65 -7.00
N ALA A 221 -16.07 15.35 -6.91
CA ALA A 221 -16.98 15.19 -5.77
C ALA A 221 -17.70 13.83 -5.85
N TRP A 222 -17.36 12.89 -4.98
CA TRP A 222 -18.14 11.66 -4.78
C TRP A 222 -19.58 12.02 -4.42
N ALA A 223 -20.56 11.42 -5.07
CA ALA A 223 -21.96 11.60 -4.68
C ALA A 223 -22.29 10.68 -3.48
N GLY A 224 -22.81 11.26 -2.40
CA GLY A 224 -23.33 10.53 -1.23
C GLY A 224 -22.37 10.46 -0.04
N ARG A 225 -22.65 9.54 0.90
CA ARG A 225 -21.85 9.36 2.12
C ARG A 225 -20.47 8.81 1.77
N THR A 226 -19.44 9.46 2.31
CA THR A 226 -18.04 9.05 2.19
C THR A 226 -17.48 8.63 3.54
N VAL A 227 -16.36 7.90 3.51
CA VAL A 227 -15.62 7.48 4.69
C VAL A 227 -14.13 7.47 4.38
N LYS A 228 -13.30 7.70 5.40
CA LYS A 228 -11.84 7.62 5.27
C LYS A 228 -11.38 6.18 5.01
N VAL A 229 -10.40 6.02 4.12
CA VAL A 229 -9.76 4.72 3.83
C VAL A 229 -9.16 4.11 5.10
N LYS A 230 -8.52 4.92 5.96
CA LYS A 230 -7.98 4.52 7.26
C LYS A 230 -9.04 3.89 8.16
N SER A 231 -10.25 4.44 8.21
CA SER A 231 -11.35 3.90 9.03
C SER A 231 -11.81 2.53 8.52
N ILE A 232 -11.78 2.30 7.21
CA ILE A 232 -12.10 1.00 6.60
C ILE A 232 -11.02 -0.03 6.95
N ALA A 233 -9.75 0.34 6.78
CA ALA A 233 -8.61 -0.53 7.03
C ALA A 233 -8.42 -0.84 8.53
N ALA A 234 -8.71 0.11 9.43
CA ALA A 234 -8.58 -0.06 10.88
C ALA A 234 -9.51 -1.13 11.46
N ARG A 235 -10.53 -1.58 10.71
CA ARG A 235 -11.37 -2.73 11.06
C ARG A 235 -10.61 -4.06 11.00
N TRP A 236 -9.55 -4.10 10.19
CA TRP A 236 -8.80 -5.31 9.85
C TRP A 236 -7.34 -5.25 10.31
N PHE A 237 -6.76 -4.04 10.38
CA PHE A 237 -5.34 -3.82 10.61
C PHE A 237 -5.06 -2.87 11.76
N ARG A 238 -3.92 -3.07 12.42
CA ARG A 238 -3.29 -2.04 13.26
C ARG A 238 -2.41 -1.15 12.41
N PHE A 239 -2.39 0.14 12.70
CA PHE A 239 -1.55 1.10 12.01
C PHE A 239 -0.27 1.30 12.81
N ARG A 240 0.89 1.14 12.17
CA ARG A 240 2.21 1.35 12.78
C ARG A 240 3.03 2.32 11.96
N LYS A 241 3.74 3.22 12.65
CA LYS A 241 4.63 4.13 11.97
C LYS A 241 5.97 3.45 11.72
N LEU A 242 6.63 3.71 10.59
CA LEU A 242 7.94 3.12 10.29
C LEU A 242 9.01 3.45 11.35
N ASP A 243 8.89 4.62 12.00
CA ASP A 243 9.84 5.08 13.03
C ASP A 243 9.61 4.44 14.41
N ASP A 244 8.57 3.61 14.57
CA ASP A 244 8.32 2.93 15.83
C ASP A 244 9.33 1.77 16.01
N PRO A 245 10.05 1.68 17.14
CA PRO A 245 11.19 0.76 17.35
C PRO A 245 10.84 -0.73 17.37
N GLU A 246 9.59 -1.08 17.10
CA GLU A 246 9.06 -2.45 17.08
C GLU A 246 8.50 -2.86 15.70
N ALA A 247 8.73 -2.06 14.66
CA ALA A 247 8.29 -2.29 13.28
C ALA A 247 9.11 -3.39 12.56
#